data_AF-A0AAW2U1S8-F1
#
_entry.id   AF-A0AAW2U1S8-F1
#
_cell.length_a   1.000
_cell.length_b   1.000
_cell.length_c   1.000
_cell.angle_alpha   90.00
_cell.angle_beta   90.00
_cell.angle_gamma   90.00
#
_symmetry.space_group_name_H-M   'P 1'
#
loop_
_entity.id
_entity.type
_entity.pdbx_description
1 polymer ?
#
loop_
_entity_poly.entity_id
_entity_poly.type
_entity_poly.pdbx_seq_one_letter_code
_entity_poly.pdbx_strand_id
1 'polypeptide(L)'
;MSRQVSIEEGEAKARDLNVMFIETSAKAGFNIKALFRKIAAALPGMETLSSTKQEDMVDVNLKSSNPNASQSQQQSGGCAC
;
A
#
# COMPACT_ATOMS: atom_id res chain seq x y z
N MET A 1 -17.32 -26.07 -12.08
CA MET A 1 -16.25 -25.48 -12.91
C MET A 1 -15.03 -26.38 -12.74
N SER A 2 -14.55 -27.02 -13.79
CA SER A 2 -13.28 -27.76 -13.71
C SER A 2 -12.14 -26.83 -14.08
N ARG A 3 -10.99 -27.01 -13.44
CA ARG A 3 -9.77 -26.27 -13.71
C ARG A 3 -9.24 -26.73 -15.07
N GLN A 4 -9.18 -25.83 -16.04
CA GLN A 4 -8.72 -26.13 -17.41
C GLN A 4 -7.20 -26.12 -17.53
N VAL A 5 -6.52 -25.37 -16.67
CA VAL A 5 -5.07 -25.18 -16.69
C VAL A 5 -4.55 -25.42 -15.29
N SER A 6 -3.58 -26.32 -15.11
CA SER A 6 -3.01 -26.61 -13.80
C SER A 6 -2.14 -25.45 -13.28
N ILE A 7 -1.73 -25.47 -12.02
CA ILE A 7 -0.86 -24.40 -11.48
C ILE A 7 0.52 -24.52 -12.11
N GLU A 8 0.99 -25.76 -12.23
CA GLU A 8 2.29 -26.14 -12.76
C GLU A 8 2.46 -25.69 -14.21
N GLU A 9 1.43 -25.85 -15.04
CA GLU A 9 1.44 -25.38 -16.43
C GLU A 9 1.58 -23.86 -16.53
N GLY A 10 0.80 -23.13 -15.71
CA GLY A 10 0.87 -21.67 -15.66
C GLY A 10 2.22 -21.17 -15.17
N GLU A 11 2.79 -21.81 -14.15
CA GLU A 11 4.10 -21.45 -13.60
C GLU A 11 5.23 -21.79 -14.58
N ALA A 12 5.21 -22.96 -15.22
CA ALA A 12 6.20 -23.35 -16.21
C ALA A 12 6.26 -22.34 -17.37
N LYS A 13 5.10 -21.96 -17.91
CA LYS A 13 5.03 -20.98 -19.00
C LYS A 13 5.54 -19.60 -18.61
N ALA A 14 5.31 -19.19 -17.36
CA ALA A 14 5.83 -17.93 -16.85
C ALA A 14 7.36 -17.94 -16.72
N ARG A 15 7.94 -19.07 -16.29
CA ARG A 15 9.40 -19.26 -16.27
C ARG A 15 9.99 -19.19 -17.68
N ASP A 16 9.37 -19.84 -18.66
CA ASP A 16 9.83 -19.84 -20.05
C ASP A 16 9.83 -18.42 -20.66
N LEU A 17 8.83 -17.61 -20.31
CA LEU A 17 8.71 -16.22 -20.76
C LEU A 17 9.50 -15.23 -19.88
N ASN A 18 10.14 -15.71 -18.81
CA ASN A 18 10.81 -14.90 -17.80
C ASN A 18 9.92 -13.77 -17.24
N VAL A 19 8.64 -14.09 -16.99
CA VAL A 19 7.65 -13.18 -16.39
C VAL A 19 7.17 -13.70 -15.04
N MET A 20 6.59 -12.82 -14.24
CA MET A 20 6.02 -13.19 -12.94
C MET A 20 4.71 -13.97 -13.10
N PHE A 21 4.53 -15.00 -12.27
CA PHE A 21 3.26 -15.73 -12.13
C PHE A 21 2.60 -15.46 -10.77
N ILE A 22 1.26 -15.33 -10.76
CA ILE A 22 0.43 -15.37 -9.57
C ILE A 22 -1.04 -15.71 -9.92
N GLU A 23 -1.55 -16.80 -9.36
CA GLU A 23 -2.96 -17.16 -9.50
C GLU A 23 -3.85 -16.28 -8.63
N THR A 24 -4.81 -15.59 -9.24
CA THR A 24 -5.66 -14.60 -8.56
C THR A 24 -7.10 -14.75 -9.02
N SER A 25 -8.08 -14.60 -8.11
CA SER A 25 -9.50 -14.55 -8.46
C SER A 25 -10.11 -13.22 -8.05
N ALA A 26 -10.45 -12.39 -9.03
CA ALA A 26 -11.15 -11.12 -8.80
C ALA A 26 -12.55 -11.33 -8.19
N LYS A 27 -13.22 -12.44 -8.55
CA LYS A 27 -14.55 -12.78 -8.05
C LYS A 27 -14.53 -13.21 -6.58
N ALA A 28 -13.55 -14.03 -6.20
CA ALA A 28 -13.44 -14.55 -4.84
C ALA A 28 -12.56 -13.67 -3.93
N GLY A 29 -11.92 -12.63 -4.47
CA GLY A 29 -10.92 -11.85 -3.76
C GLY A 29 -9.62 -12.61 -3.45
N PHE A 30 -9.41 -13.78 -4.06
CA PHE A 30 -8.26 -14.63 -3.80
C PHE A 30 -6.97 -14.01 -4.37
N ASN A 31 -5.92 -13.92 -3.55
CA ASN A 31 -4.59 -13.40 -3.89
C ASN A 31 -4.50 -11.95 -4.37
N ILE A 32 -5.57 -11.16 -4.31
CA ILE A 32 -5.58 -9.76 -4.79
C ILE A 32 -4.52 -8.90 -4.08
N LYS A 33 -4.44 -8.97 -2.75
CA LYS A 33 -3.43 -8.19 -2.00
C LYS A 33 -2.00 -8.66 -2.28
N ALA A 34 -1.82 -9.96 -2.48
CA ALA A 34 -0.50 -10.53 -2.80
C ALA A 34 -0.03 -10.11 -4.20
N LEU A 35 -0.94 -10.05 -5.18
CA LEU A 35 -0.68 -9.53 -6.53
C LEU A 35 -0.11 -8.11 -6.48
N PHE A 36 -0.81 -7.19 -5.81
CA PHE A 36 -0.35 -5.80 -5.74
C PHE A 36 0.97 -5.64 -5.00
N ARG A 37 1.19 -6.37 -3.88
CA ARG A 37 2.48 -6.34 -3.18
C ARG A 37 3.62 -6.85 -4.04
N LYS A 38 3.40 -7.94 -4.78
CA LYS A 38 4.41 -8.52 -5.67
C LYS A 38 4.76 -7.58 -6.82
N ILE A 39 3.76 -6.88 -7.39
CA ILE A 39 3.99 -5.84 -8.40
C ILE A 39 4.78 -4.68 -7.80
N ALA A 40 4.36 -4.16 -6.65
CA ALA A 40 5.03 -3.02 -6.00
C ALA A 40 6.50 -3.33 -5.67
N ALA A 41 6.80 -4.54 -5.20
CA ALA A 41 8.15 -5.00 -4.91
C ALA A 41 9.02 -5.18 -6.16
N ALA A 42 8.40 -5.37 -7.34
CA ALA A 42 9.11 -5.47 -8.62
C ALA A 42 9.29 -4.12 -9.31
N LEU A 43 8.77 -3.02 -8.74
CA LEU A 43 8.96 -1.69 -9.30
C LEU A 43 10.41 -1.22 -9.06
N PRO A 44 11.08 -0.65 -10.08
CA PRO A 44 12.39 -0.05 -9.91
C PRO A 44 12.38 1.02 -8.81
N GLY A 45 13.30 0.92 -7.86
CA GLY A 45 13.44 1.89 -6.75
C GLY A 45 12.72 1.50 -5.44
N MET A 46 12.21 0.26 -5.30
CA MET A 46 11.52 -0.23 -4.10
C MET A 46 12.40 -1.12 -3.18
N GLU A 47 13.72 -1.07 -3.31
CA GLU A 47 14.69 -1.98 -2.67
C GLU A 47 14.71 -1.97 -1.12
N THR A 48 13.95 -1.09 -0.44
CA THR A 48 14.12 -0.82 1.00
C THR A 48 12.97 -1.24 1.92
N LEU A 49 11.86 -1.81 1.42
CA LEU A 49 10.68 -2.08 2.27
C LEU A 49 10.62 -3.49 2.90
N SER A 50 11.66 -4.31 2.78
CA SER A 50 11.67 -5.69 3.30
C SER A 50 11.72 -5.82 4.83
N SER A 51 11.81 -4.71 5.58
CA SER A 51 11.62 -4.73 7.02
C SER A 51 11.24 -3.34 7.46
N THR A 52 9.98 -3.15 7.85
CA THR A 52 9.65 -2.54 9.14
C THR A 52 8.14 -2.55 9.32
N LYS A 53 7.72 -3.31 10.32
CA LYS A 53 6.39 -3.32 10.92
C LYS A 53 6.24 -2.11 11.86
N GLN A 54 6.67 -0.93 11.44
CA GLN A 54 6.40 0.33 12.12
C GLN A 54 5.76 1.29 11.14
N GLU A 55 4.57 1.66 11.55
CA GLU A 55 3.89 2.90 11.25
C GLU A 55 4.89 4.06 11.25
N ASP A 56 5.40 4.44 10.08
CA ASP A 56 6.06 5.74 9.90
C ASP A 56 4.95 6.79 9.82
N MET A 57 4.39 7.13 10.98
CA MET A 57 3.54 8.30 11.13
C MET A 57 4.41 9.53 10.90
N VAL A 58 4.28 10.13 9.73
CA VAL A 58 4.89 11.43 9.44
C VAL A 58 4.17 12.50 10.27
N ASP A 59 4.80 12.95 11.36
CA ASP A 59 4.31 14.08 12.15
C ASP A 59 4.51 15.38 11.36
N VAL A 60 3.43 15.89 10.75
CA VAL A 60 3.44 17.18 10.07
C VAL A 60 3.23 18.27 11.12
N ASN A 61 4.34 18.79 11.67
CA ASN A 61 4.28 19.95 12.53
C ASN A 61 4.08 21.23 11.69
N LEU A 62 2.83 21.63 11.46
CA LEU A 62 2.49 22.95 10.91
C LEU A 62 2.77 24.02 11.97
N LYS A 63 4.02 24.47 12.10
CA LYS A 63 4.29 25.76 12.73
C LYS A 63 3.78 26.84 11.78
N SER A 64 2.58 27.33 12.06
CA SER A 64 2.10 28.60 11.50
C SER A 64 3.15 29.66 11.80
N SER A 65 3.92 30.01 10.79
CA SER A 65 4.76 31.21 10.81
C SER A 65 3.81 32.40 10.86
N ASN A 66 3.53 32.90 12.05
CA ASN A 66 3.21 34.31 12.21
C ASN A 66 3.80 34.81 13.54
N PRO A 67 4.59 35.91 13.51
CA PRO A 67 5.19 36.46 14.70
C PRO A 67 4.12 37.22 15.48
N ASN A 68 4.19 37.15 16.81
CA ASN A 68 3.54 38.06 17.74
C ASN A 68 2.06 37.80 18.06
N ALA A 69 1.80 37.06 19.14
CA ALA A 69 0.80 37.44 20.15
C ALA A 69 0.87 36.49 21.35
N SER A 70 1.30 37.06 22.48
CA SER A 70 1.17 36.50 23.81
C SER A 70 -0.30 36.35 24.22
N GLN A 71 -0.52 35.50 25.24
CA GLN A 71 -1.61 35.53 26.22
C GLN A 71 -2.96 34.82 25.92
N SER A 72 -3.12 33.71 26.66
CA SER A 72 -4.24 33.35 27.56
C SER A 72 -5.70 33.28 27.08
N GLN A 73 -6.32 32.19 27.56
CA GLN A 73 -7.72 32.03 27.98
C GLN A 73 -8.83 31.85 26.93
N GLN A 74 -9.38 30.63 27.00
CA GLN A 74 -10.78 30.34 27.30
C GLN A 74 -11.87 30.67 26.26
N GLN A 75 -12.62 29.59 26.02
CA GLN A 75 -14.07 29.54 25.83
C GLN A 75 -14.66 29.62 24.43
N SER A 76 -15.72 28.81 24.33
CA SER A 76 -16.92 28.98 23.53
C SER A 76 -16.79 28.84 22.03
N GLY A 77 -17.16 27.65 21.58
CA GLY A 77 -18.43 27.51 20.88
C GLY A 77 -18.40 27.69 19.37
N GLY A 78 -19.39 27.07 18.73
CA GLY A 78 -19.83 27.46 17.40
C GLY A 78 -19.57 26.41 16.33
N CYS A 79 -20.67 25.79 15.93
CA CYS A 79 -20.85 24.91 14.79
C CYS A 79 -20.72 25.66 13.43
N ALA A 80 -20.81 24.85 12.36
CA ALA A 80 -21.06 25.13 10.93
C ALA A 80 -19.82 25.50 10.10
N CYS A 81 -19.56 24.87 8.95
CA CYS A 81 -20.47 24.34 7.93
C CYS A 81 -19.94 23.05 7.27
#